data_AF-A0A8T2RGR9-F1
#
_entry.id   AF-A0A8T2RGR9-F1
#
_cell.length_a   1.000
_cell.length_b   1.000
_cell.length_c   1.000
_cell.angle_alpha   90.00
_cell.angle_beta   90.00
_cell.angle_gamma   90.00
#
_symmetry.space_group_name_H-M   'P 1'
#
loop_
_entity.id
_entity.type
_entity.pdbx_description
1 polymer ?
#
loop_
_entity_poly.entity_id
_entity_poly.type
_entity_poly.pdbx_seq_one_letter_code
_entity_poly.pdbx_strand_id
1 'polypeptide(L)' 'MGIVSYLKKQVGPPSSEILTAEERQKAVEEADFLVVGILKSYDSEEYKTFISVASELRSDFVFKHTVDGSFLPKKD' A
#
# COMPACT_ATOMS: atom_id res chain seq x y z
N MET A 1 -1.07 18.46 21.71
CA MET A 1 0.22 18.44 20.98
C MET A 1 -0.03 17.79 19.63
N GLY A 2 -0.23 18.61 18.58
CA GLY A 2 -1.04 18.24 17.41
C GLY A 2 -0.38 18.45 16.04
N ILE A 3 0.94 18.31 15.92
CA ILE A 3 1.66 18.50 14.64
C ILE A 3 2.33 17.21 14.15
N VAL A 4 2.69 16.30 15.07
CA VAL A 4 3.45 15.09 14.73
C VAL A 4 2.60 14.11 13.91
N SER A 5 1.32 13.94 14.24
CA SER A 5 0.44 13.03 13.48
C SER A 5 0.13 13.51 12.06
N TYR A 6 0.20 14.82 11.81
CA TYR A 6 -0.04 15.36 10.46
C TYR A 6 1.21 15.24 9.58
N LEU A 7 2.38 15.58 10.13
CA LEU A 7 3.66 15.36 9.41
C LEU A 7 3.86 13.88 9.11
N LYS A 8 3.57 12.97 10.04
CA LYS A 8 3.79 11.53 9.86
C LYS A 8 2.89 10.92 8.78
N LYS A 9 1.72 11.51 8.50
CA LYS A 9 0.84 11.08 7.40
C LYS A 9 1.31 11.59 6.03
N GLN A 10 1.96 12.75 5.97
CA GLN A 10 2.45 13.33 4.72
C GLN A 10 3.79 12.72 4.24
N VAL A 11 4.48 11.97 5.12
CA VAL A 11 5.71 11.20 4.80
C VAL A 11 5.46 9.68 4.69
N GLY A 12 4.21 9.26 4.55
CA GLY A 12 3.91 7.86 4.25
C GLY A 12 4.41 7.49 2.85
N PRO A 13 4.99 6.29 2.65
CA PRO A 13 5.38 5.85 1.32
C PRO A 13 4.15 5.87 0.38
N PRO A 14 4.32 6.18 -0.91
CA PRO A 14 3.22 6.24 -1.87
C PRO A 14 2.44 4.93 -1.99
N SER A 15 3.01 3.81 -1.53
CA SER A 15 2.24 2.63 -1.16
C SER A 15 2.77 2.02 0.13
N SER A 16 1.86 1.60 1.01
CA SER A 16 2.23 0.89 2.24
C SER A 16 2.33 -0.60 1.99
N GLU A 17 3.32 -1.23 2.60
CA GLU A 17 3.50 -2.67 2.50
C GLU A 17 2.49 -3.43 3.38
N ILE A 18 1.87 -4.48 2.83
CA ILE A 18 1.04 -5.42 3.58
C ILE A 18 1.91 -6.61 3.98
N LEU A 19 2.29 -6.63 5.26
CA LEU A 19 3.02 -7.72 5.91
C LEU A 19 2.13 -8.59 6.80
N THR A 20 0.91 -8.15 7.11
CA THR A 20 0.03 -8.83 8.06
C THR A 20 -1.43 -8.75 7.64
N ALA A 21 -2.23 -9.67 8.17
CA ALA A 21 -3.68 -9.66 7.98
C ALA A 21 -4.33 -8.39 8.55
N GLU A 22 -3.77 -7.82 9.62
CA GLU A 22 -4.25 -6.57 10.23
C GLU A 22 -4.04 -5.36 9.31
N GLU A 23 -2.85 -5.23 8.69
CA GLU A 23 -2.57 -4.15 7.74
C GLU A 23 -3.46 -4.25 6.49
N ARG A 24 -3.77 -5.47 6.06
CA ARG A 24 -4.72 -5.73 4.99
C ARG A 24 -6.14 -5.31 5.39
N GLN A 25 -6.61 -5.71 6.57
CA GLN A 25 -7.97 -5.41 7.02
C GLN A 25 -8.17 -3.90 7.19
N LYS A 26 -7.20 -3.20 7.80
CA LYS A 26 -7.18 -1.74 7.83
C LYS A 26 -7.21 -1.12 6.44
N ALA A 27 -6.45 -1.66 5.49
CA ALA A 27 -6.41 -1.12 4.14
C ALA A 27 -7.76 -1.22 3.42
N VAL A 28 -8.49 -2.34 3.63
CA VAL A 28 -9.83 -2.55 3.08
C VAL A 28 -10.88 -1.71 3.81
N GLU A 29 -10.71 -1.46 5.11
CA GLU A 29 -11.62 -0.60 5.89
C GLU A 29 -11.39 0.90 5.64
N GLU A 30 -10.16 1.34 5.36
CA GLU A 30 -9.84 2.74 5.07
C GLU A 30 -10.19 3.16 3.63
N ALA A 31 -10.30 2.22 2.68
CA ALA A 31 -10.42 2.55 1.26
C ALA A 31 -11.51 1.74 0.56
N ASP A 32 -12.46 2.43 -0.08
CA ASP A 32 -13.43 1.81 -1.01
C ASP A 32 -12.75 1.10 -2.19
N PHE A 33 -11.63 1.65 -2.67
CA PHE A 33 -10.83 1.06 -3.74
C PHE A 33 -9.37 0.91 -3.31
N LEU A 34 -8.95 -0.35 -3.22
CA LEU A 34 -7.61 -0.76 -2.84
C LEU A 34 -6.89 -1.41 -4.01
N VAL A 35 -5.74 -0.88 -4.39
CA VAL A 35 -4.86 -1.50 -5.39
C VAL A 35 -3.71 -2.19 -4.66
N VAL A 36 -3.64 -3.52 -4.74
CA VAL A 36 -2.56 -4.30 -4.12
C VAL A 36 -1.62 -4.86 -5.18
N GLY A 37 -0.39 -4.38 -5.21
CA GLY A 37 0.68 -4.93 -6.03
C GLY A 37 1.36 -6.11 -5.34
N ILE A 38 1.41 -7.28 -5.98
CA ILE A 38 2.21 -8.43 -5.50
C ILE A 38 3.52 -8.40 -6.25
N LEU A 39 4.64 -8.17 -5.56
CA LEU A 39 5.95 -8.02 -6.21
C LEU A 39 6.94 -8.97 -5.58
N LYS A 40 7.73 -9.71 -6.35
CA LYS A 40 8.74 -10.61 -5.73
C LYS A 40 9.91 -9.88 -5.09
N SER A 41 10.18 -8.63 -5.47
CA SER A 41 11.34 -7.87 -5.01
C SER A 41 11.10 -6.37 -5.12
N TYR A 42 11.60 -5.60 -4.15
CA TYR A 42 11.52 -4.13 -4.12
C TYR A 42 12.51 -3.45 -5.07
N ASP A 43 13.42 -4.20 -5.69
CA ASP A 43 14.42 -3.66 -6.62
C ASP A 43 14.06 -3.89 -8.09
N SER A 44 12.96 -4.62 -8.35
CA SER A 44 12.48 -4.84 -9.72
C SER A 44 12.00 -3.54 -10.38
N GLU A 45 12.14 -3.46 -11.70
CA GLU A 45 11.54 -2.38 -12.49
C GLU A 45 10.03 -2.28 -12.25
N GLU A 46 9.36 -3.42 -12.05
CA GLU A 46 7.95 -3.53 -11.68
C GLU A 46 7.62 -2.73 -10.40
N TYR A 47 8.48 -2.79 -9.38
CA TYR A 47 8.29 -2.04 -8.13
C TYR A 47 8.45 -0.55 -8.35
N LYS A 48 9.47 -0.14 -9.12
CA LYS A 48 9.69 1.28 -9.46
C LYS A 48 8.51 1.85 -10.24
N THR A 49 8.00 1.12 -11.23
CA THR A 49 6.80 1.52 -11.99
C THR A 49 5.56 1.56 -11.09
N PHE A 50 5.36 0.55 -10.24
CA PHE A 50 4.23 0.51 -9.30
C PHE A 50 4.24 1.70 -8.35
N ILE A 51 5.40 2.01 -7.76
CA ILE A 51 5.58 3.16 -6.87
C ILE A 51 5.36 4.48 -7.60
N SER A 52 5.80 4.60 -8.86
CA SER A 52 5.57 5.79 -9.67
C SER A 52 4.07 6.03 -9.88
N VAL A 53 3.35 5.01 -10.33
CA VAL A 53 1.89 5.06 -10.53
C VAL A 53 1.16 5.31 -9.21
N ALA A 54 1.57 4.63 -8.13
CA ALA A 54 1.02 4.84 -6.81
C ALA A 54 1.22 6.28 -6.33
N SER A 55 2.38 6.89 -6.60
CA SER A 55 2.62 8.27 -6.21
C SER A 55 1.75 9.28 -6.97
N GLU A 56 1.40 9.00 -8.22
CA GLU A 56 0.50 9.84 -9.02
C GLU A 56 -0.96 9.67 -8.60
N LEU A 57 -1.36 8.42 -8.32
CA LEU A 57 -2.75 8.06 -8.03
C LEU A 57 -3.07 7.99 -6.53
N ARG A 58 -2.11 8.19 -5.62
CA ARG A 58 -2.33 8.21 -4.15
C ARG A 58 -3.36 9.24 -3.67
N SER A 59 -3.71 10.19 -4.53
CA SER A 59 -4.73 11.20 -4.24
C SER A 59 -6.15 10.67 -4.44
N ASP A 60 -6.31 9.66 -5.29
CA ASP A 60 -7.60 9.09 -5.72
C ASP A 60 -7.79 7.64 -5.24
N PHE A 61 -6.69 6.88 -5.09
CA PHE A 61 -6.71 5.46 -4.75
C PHE A 61 -5.67 5.12 -3.68
N VAL A 62 -5.97 4.12 -2.87
CA VAL A 62 -5.03 3.60 -1.87
C VAL A 62 -4.23 2.46 -2.48
N PHE A 63 -2.92 2.69 -2.61
CA PHE A 63 -1.98 1.69 -3.07
C PHE A 63 -1.33 0.98 -1.90
N LYS A 64 -1.31 -0.34 -2.01
CA LYS A 64 -0.57 -1.22 -1.12
C LYS A 64 0.28 -2.16 -1.97
N HIS A 65 1.39 -2.62 -1.44
CA HIS A 65 2.15 -3.69 -2.07
C HIS A 65 2.48 -4.80 -1.08
N THR A 66 2.73 -6.00 -1.56
CA THR A 66 3.24 -7.08 -0.73
C THR A 66 4.21 -7.94 -1.52
N VAL A 67 5.23 -8.45 -0.84
CA VAL A 67 6.12 -9.47 -1.41
C VAL A 67 5.64 -10.88 -1.23
N ASP A 68 4.62 -11.06 -0.39
CA ASP A 68 4.11 -12.36 -0.03
C ASP A 68 2.59 -12.40 -0.28
N GLY A 69 2.22 -13.10 -1.33
CA GLY A 69 0.82 -13.27 -1.72
C GLY A 69 0.00 -14.09 -0.71
N SER A 70 0.61 -14.73 0.29
CA SER A 70 -0.12 -15.46 1.35
C SER A 70 -0.92 -14.50 2.22
N PHE A 71 -0.57 -13.22 2.21
CA PHE A 71 -1.33 -12.18 2.88
C PHE A 71 -2.51 -11.67 2.06
N LEU A 72 -2.87 -12.23 0.92
CA LEU A 72 -4.08 -11.83 0.19
C LEU A 72 -5.28 -12.71 0.55
N PRO A 73 -6.50 -12.13 0.59
CA PRO A 73 -7.70 -12.92 0.77
C PRO A 73 -7.86 -13.83 -0.45
N LYS A 74 -7.71 -15.14 -0.26
CA LYS A 74 -8.10 -16.12 -1.26
C LYS A 74 -9.61 -16.10 -1.34
N LYS A 75 -10.14 -15.89 -2.55
CA LYS A 75 -11.54 -16.08 -2.84
C LYS A 75 -11.76 -17.59 -2.96
N ASP A 76 -12.20 -18.23 -1.88
CA ASP A 76 -12.84 -19.55 -1.93
C ASP A 76 -14.22 -19.44 -2.61
#